data_AF-A0A447U7M9-F1
#
_entry.id   AF-A0A447U7M9-F1
#
_cell.length_a   1.000
_cell.length_b   1.000
_cell.length_c   1.000
_cell.angle_alpha   90.00
_cell.angle_beta   90.00
_cell.angle_gamma   90.00
#
_symmetry.space_group_name_H-M   'P 1'
#
loop_
_entity.id
_entity.type
_entity.pdbx_description
1 polymer ?
#
loop_
_entity_poly.entity_id
_entity_poly.type
_entity_poly.pdbx_seq_one_letter_code
_entity_poly.pdbx_strand_id
1 'polypeptide(L)'
;MKKCVPAVFEEGKACLRAKIDMASPFIVMRDPVLYRIKFAEHHQTGNKWCIYPMYDFTHCISDALEGITHSLCTLEFQDNRRLYDWVLDNITIPVHPRQYEFSRLNLEYTVMSKRKLNLLVTDKHVEGWDDPRMPTISGLRRRGYTAASIREFCKRIGVTKQDNTIEMASLESCIREDLNENAPRAMAVIDPVKTGYRKLPAG
;
A
#
# COMPACT_ATOMS: atom_id res chain seq x y z
N MET A 1 27.06 12.62 -9.92
CA MET A 1 26.69 12.50 -8.50
C MET A 1 27.91 12.04 -7.71
N LYS A 2 28.31 12.76 -6.65
CA LYS A 2 29.48 12.38 -5.83
C LYS A 2 29.12 11.11 -5.03
N LYS A 3 29.94 10.06 -5.14
CA LYS A 3 29.93 8.89 -4.22
C LYS A 3 30.21 9.39 -2.80
N CYS A 4 29.92 8.58 -1.79
CA CYS A 4 30.16 8.86 -0.37
C CYS A 4 31.65 9.22 -0.11
N VAL A 5 32.01 10.48 -0.37
CA VAL A 5 33.25 11.16 0.03
C VAL A 5 32.88 11.91 1.30
N PRO A 6 33.75 12.00 2.34
CA PRO A 6 33.43 12.65 3.61
C PRO A 6 32.64 13.92 3.39
N ALA A 7 31.38 13.88 3.82
CA ALA A 7 30.43 14.91 3.49
C ALA A 7 30.88 16.20 4.15
N VAL A 8 31.00 17.27 3.35
CA VAL A 8 31.27 18.62 3.84
C VAL A 8 30.15 19.11 4.78
N PHE A 9 28.99 18.42 4.77
CA PHE A 9 27.78 18.80 5.50
C PHE A 9 27.20 17.61 6.28
N GLU A 10 26.69 17.87 7.48
CA GLU A 10 25.99 16.88 8.32
C GLU A 10 24.55 16.60 7.82
N GLU A 11 23.91 15.57 8.38
CA GLU A 11 22.50 15.29 8.08
C GLU A 11 21.61 16.51 8.35
N GLY A 12 20.66 16.77 7.45
CA GLY A 12 19.71 17.88 7.58
C GLY A 12 20.29 19.29 7.41
N LYS A 13 21.62 19.45 7.31
CA LYS A 13 22.26 20.78 7.15
C LYS A 13 22.17 21.33 5.73
N ALA A 14 22.00 20.46 4.73
CA ALA A 14 21.85 20.85 3.34
C ALA A 14 20.87 19.94 2.60
N CYS A 15 20.22 20.49 1.58
CA CYS A 15 19.35 19.74 0.68
C CYS A 15 19.43 20.32 -0.74
N LEU A 16 19.15 19.49 -1.75
CA LEU A 16 18.93 19.98 -3.10
C LEU A 16 17.46 20.31 -3.25
N ARG A 17 17.13 21.49 -3.80
CA ARG A 17 15.76 21.91 -4.09
C ARG A 17 15.62 22.19 -5.58
N ALA A 18 14.43 21.91 -6.13
CA ALA A 18 14.07 22.46 -7.43
C ALA A 18 13.92 23.98 -7.30
N LYS A 19 14.13 24.70 -8.40
CA LYS A 19 13.88 26.14 -8.50
C LYS A 19 12.69 26.34 -9.42
N ILE A 20 11.52 26.58 -8.82
CA ILE A 20 10.24 26.63 -9.51
C ILE A 20 9.59 27.99 -9.24
N ASP A 21 8.72 28.09 -8.23
CA ASP A 21 8.05 29.33 -7.86
C ASP A 21 7.63 29.32 -6.39
N MET A 22 8.33 30.11 -5.57
CA MET A 22 8.02 30.28 -4.15
C MET A 22 6.69 31.02 -3.88
N ALA A 23 6.16 31.77 -4.85
CA ALA A 23 4.89 32.48 -4.73
C ALA A 23 3.68 31.61 -5.16
N SER A 24 3.92 30.40 -5.67
CA SER A 24 2.87 29.53 -6.18
C SER A 24 1.76 29.29 -5.13
N PRO A 25 0.48 29.27 -5.53
CA PRO A 25 -0.61 28.88 -4.64
C PRO A 25 -0.53 27.39 -4.25
N PHE A 26 0.25 26.58 -4.98
CA PHE A 26 0.46 25.16 -4.70
C PHE A 26 1.76 24.96 -3.94
N ILE A 27 1.66 24.43 -2.71
CA ILE A 27 2.82 24.19 -1.83
C ILE A 27 3.87 23.30 -2.50
N VAL A 28 3.42 22.28 -3.25
CA VAL A 28 4.31 21.34 -3.96
C VAL A 28 5.19 22.01 -5.01
N MET A 29 4.84 23.22 -5.48
CA MET A 29 5.62 23.98 -6.47
C MET A 29 6.56 25.00 -5.81
N ARG A 30 6.57 25.14 -4.48
CA ARG A 30 7.42 26.09 -3.76
C ARG A 30 8.81 25.51 -3.49
N ASP A 31 9.62 25.45 -4.54
CA ASP A 31 10.99 24.93 -4.53
C ASP A 31 11.09 23.61 -3.73
N PRO A 32 10.42 22.54 -4.16
CA PRO A 32 10.38 21.28 -3.44
C PRO A 32 11.78 20.67 -3.27
N VAL A 33 11.98 19.95 -2.16
CA VAL A 33 13.24 19.26 -1.89
C VAL A 33 13.36 18.03 -2.77
N LEU A 34 14.48 17.89 -3.49
CA LEU A 34 14.77 16.76 -4.38
C LEU A 34 15.69 15.72 -3.73
N TYR A 35 16.72 16.15 -2.98
CA TYR A 35 17.63 15.27 -2.25
C TYR A 35 17.86 15.74 -0.83
N ARG A 36 18.06 14.79 0.08
CA ARG A 36 18.50 15.03 1.46
C ARG A 36 19.75 14.23 1.78
N ILE A 37 20.58 14.77 2.67
CA ILE A 37 21.72 14.06 3.24
C ILE A 37 21.22 13.12 4.35
N LYS A 38 21.63 11.86 4.28
CA LYS A 38 21.38 10.83 5.30
C LYS A 38 22.53 9.81 5.29
N PHE A 39 23.21 9.64 6.41
CA PHE A 39 24.23 8.63 6.66
C PHE A 39 23.58 7.37 7.25
N ALA A 40 22.77 6.72 6.42
CA ALA A 40 22.20 5.42 6.74
C ALA A 40 22.62 4.41 5.67
N GLU A 41 22.95 3.19 6.12
CA GLU A 41 23.21 2.07 5.23
C GLU A 41 21.92 1.69 4.48
N HIS A 42 22.00 1.62 3.16
CA HIS A 42 20.88 1.19 2.34
C HIS A 42 20.92 -0.32 2.10
N HIS A 43 19.79 -1.00 2.31
CA HIS A 43 19.71 -2.46 2.23
C HIS A 43 20.20 -3.06 0.89
N GLN A 44 20.10 -2.34 -0.23
CA GLN A 44 20.57 -2.79 -1.55
C GLN A 44 21.94 -2.26 -1.96
N THR A 45 22.30 -1.04 -1.53
CA THR A 45 23.49 -0.34 -2.05
C THR A 45 24.55 -0.11 -0.97
N GLY A 46 24.33 -0.64 0.23
CA GLY A 46 25.17 -0.45 1.39
C GLY A 46 25.45 1.02 1.65
N ASN A 47 26.73 1.33 1.92
CA ASN A 47 27.22 2.68 2.21
C ASN A 47 27.69 3.46 0.97
N LYS A 48 27.25 3.07 -0.24
CA LYS A 48 27.65 3.73 -1.49
C LYS A 48 27.17 5.18 -1.59
N TRP A 49 26.04 5.50 -0.97
CA TRP A 49 25.36 6.79 -1.05
C TRP A 49 25.13 7.37 0.34
N CYS A 50 25.29 8.69 0.45
CA CYS A 50 24.95 9.50 1.63
C CYS A 50 23.91 10.58 1.33
N ILE A 51 23.39 10.60 0.10
CA ILE A 51 22.29 11.46 -0.33
C ILE A 51 21.20 10.57 -0.92
N TYR A 52 19.96 10.83 -0.52
CA TYR A 52 18.82 10.05 -0.97
C TYR A 52 17.76 10.98 -1.57
N PRO A 53 17.20 10.61 -2.73
CA PRO A 53 16.19 11.42 -3.38
C PRO A 53 14.86 11.34 -2.61
N MET A 54 14.05 12.37 -2.76
CA MET A 54 12.68 12.43 -2.23
C MET A 54 11.71 11.71 -3.18
N TYR A 55 10.60 11.22 -2.63
CA TYR A 55 9.57 10.49 -3.38
C TYR A 55 9.13 11.22 -4.65
N ASP A 56 8.80 12.51 -4.54
CA ASP A 56 8.31 13.32 -5.68
C ASP A 56 9.31 13.45 -6.83
N PHE A 57 10.61 13.34 -6.53
CA PHE A 57 11.66 13.37 -7.55
C PHE A 57 11.91 11.98 -8.13
N THR A 58 11.87 10.92 -7.32
CA THR A 58 12.09 9.56 -7.83
C THR A 58 10.93 9.01 -8.63
N HIS A 59 9.69 9.30 -8.22
CA HIS A 59 8.51 8.59 -8.71
C HIS A 59 8.33 8.75 -10.23
N CYS A 60 8.30 9.99 -10.71
CA CYS A 60 8.19 10.31 -12.14
C CYS A 60 9.38 9.79 -12.96
N ILE A 61 10.59 9.89 -12.42
CA ILE A 61 11.80 9.42 -13.11
C ILE A 61 11.79 7.89 -13.23
N SER A 62 11.43 7.17 -12.16
CA SER A 62 11.28 5.72 -12.20
C SER A 62 10.24 5.29 -13.23
N ASP A 63 9.06 5.92 -13.23
CA ASP A 63 8.00 5.63 -14.20
C ASP A 63 8.49 5.83 -15.64
N ALA A 64 9.20 6.93 -15.90
CA ALA A 64 9.72 7.24 -17.23
C ALA A 64 10.87 6.31 -17.65
N LEU A 65 11.74 5.89 -16.72
CA LEU A 65 12.80 4.91 -16.98
C LEU A 65 12.26 3.51 -17.26
N GLU A 66 11.15 3.13 -16.60
CA GLU A 66 10.47 1.85 -16.79
C GLU A 66 9.50 1.85 -17.98
N GLY A 67 9.30 3.00 -18.64
CA GLY A 67 8.40 3.14 -19.79
C GLY A 67 6.92 3.04 -19.44
N ILE A 68 6.56 3.41 -18.21
CA ILE A 68 5.18 3.47 -17.75
C ILE A 68 4.39 4.46 -18.60
N THR A 69 3.14 4.11 -18.92
CA THR A 69 2.23 4.99 -19.67
C THR A 69 1.15 5.60 -18.76
N HIS A 70 0.64 4.80 -17.82
CA HIS A 70 -0.41 5.17 -16.88
C HIS A 70 0.09 4.91 -15.46
N SER A 71 0.59 5.95 -14.81
CA SER A 71 1.01 5.89 -13.41
C SER A 71 -0.23 6.07 -12.53
N LEU A 72 -0.69 4.99 -11.89
CA LEU A 72 -1.92 4.98 -11.09
C LEU A 72 -1.58 5.15 -9.61
N CYS A 73 -2.02 6.25 -9.01
CA CYS A 73 -1.82 6.53 -7.59
C CYS A 73 -3.13 6.93 -6.91
N THR A 74 -3.09 7.15 -5.59
CA THR A 74 -4.27 7.55 -4.84
C THR A 74 -4.45 9.07 -4.80
N LEU A 75 -5.66 9.55 -4.49
CA LEU A 75 -6.00 10.99 -4.47
C LEU A 75 -5.10 11.83 -3.55
N GLU A 76 -4.44 11.23 -2.55
CA GLU A 76 -3.48 11.92 -1.69
C GLU A 76 -2.32 12.58 -2.47
N PHE A 77 -2.05 12.15 -3.71
CA PHE A 77 -0.99 12.68 -4.58
C PHE A 77 -1.49 13.54 -5.73
N GLN A 78 -2.77 13.96 -5.70
CA GLN A 78 -3.36 14.75 -6.78
C GLN A 78 -2.63 16.07 -7.03
N ASP A 79 -2.25 16.79 -5.98
CA ASP A 79 -1.48 18.04 -6.12
C ASP A 79 -0.06 17.76 -6.61
N ASN A 80 0.55 16.65 -6.16
CA ASN A 80 1.91 16.25 -6.54
C ASN A 80 2.06 16.00 -8.03
N ARG A 81 0.97 15.74 -8.78
CA ARG A 81 1.01 15.65 -10.24
C ARG A 81 1.65 16.88 -10.88
N ARG A 82 1.44 18.07 -10.33
CA ARG A 82 2.04 19.31 -10.87
C ARG A 82 3.56 19.26 -10.85
N LEU A 83 4.12 18.73 -9.77
CA LEU A 83 5.55 18.53 -9.63
C LEU A 83 6.04 17.36 -10.47
N TYR A 84 5.25 16.29 -10.57
CA TYR A 84 5.51 15.15 -11.45
C TYR A 84 5.72 15.61 -12.90
N ASP A 85 4.77 16.35 -13.45
CA ASP A 85 4.82 16.89 -14.82
C ASP A 85 6.01 17.86 -14.96
N TRP A 86 6.20 18.76 -13.99
CA TRP A 86 7.31 19.71 -14.01
C TRP A 86 8.67 19.02 -14.06
N VAL A 87 8.89 17.95 -13.30
CA VAL A 87 10.16 17.21 -13.32
C VAL A 87 10.39 16.61 -14.71
N LEU A 88 9.38 15.95 -15.29
CA LEU A 88 9.50 15.32 -16.61
C LEU A 88 9.77 16.33 -17.73
N ASP A 89 9.14 17.50 -17.66
CA ASP A 89 9.33 18.58 -18.64
C ASP A 89 10.72 19.21 -18.57
N ASN A 90 11.40 19.10 -17.42
CA ASN A 90 12.69 19.76 -17.16
C ASN A 90 13.90 18.80 -17.20
N ILE A 91 13.69 17.53 -17.56
CA ILE A 91 14.77 16.55 -17.72
C ILE A 91 14.73 15.93 -19.12
N THR A 92 15.87 15.40 -19.57
CA THR A 92 15.93 14.62 -20.81
C THR A 92 15.71 13.14 -20.48
N ILE A 93 14.52 12.64 -20.77
CA ILE A 93 14.11 11.25 -20.53
C ILE A 93 13.20 10.76 -21.68
N PRO A 94 13.24 9.48 -22.08
CA PRO A 94 12.61 9.06 -23.35
C PRO A 94 11.08 8.97 -23.30
N VAL A 95 10.49 8.85 -22.11
CA VAL A 95 9.05 8.63 -21.94
C VAL A 95 8.49 9.68 -20.99
N HIS A 96 7.30 10.19 -21.33
CA HIS A 96 6.54 11.11 -20.48
C HIS A 96 5.29 10.38 -19.95
N PRO A 97 5.40 9.66 -18.82
CA PRO A 97 4.28 8.96 -18.20
C PRO A 97 3.23 9.96 -17.71
N ARG A 98 1.96 9.52 -17.69
CA ARG A 98 0.86 10.34 -17.14
C ARG A 98 0.36 9.77 -15.83
N GLN A 99 0.26 10.63 -14.81
CA GLN A 99 -0.33 10.29 -13.52
C GLN A 99 -1.87 10.36 -13.55
N TYR A 100 -2.51 9.34 -13.00
CA TYR A 100 -3.96 9.27 -12.78
C TYR A 100 -4.25 8.84 -11.35
N GLU A 101 -5.17 9.56 -10.72
CA GLU A 101 -5.52 9.35 -9.32
C GLU A 101 -6.86 8.63 -9.15
N PHE A 102 -6.96 7.76 -8.16
CA PHE A 102 -8.20 7.11 -7.73
C PHE A 102 -8.38 7.16 -6.20
N SER A 103 -9.62 7.04 -5.73
CA SER A 103 -9.93 7.04 -4.31
C SER A 103 -9.34 5.80 -3.62
N ARG A 104 -8.74 5.98 -2.45
CA ARG A 104 -8.23 4.87 -1.67
C ARG A 104 -9.39 4.01 -1.15
N LEU A 105 -9.21 2.69 -1.10
CA LEU A 105 -10.14 1.81 -0.39
C LEU A 105 -10.19 2.22 1.09
N ASN A 106 -11.37 2.52 1.62
CA ASN A 106 -11.58 2.64 3.06
C ASN A 106 -12.60 1.57 3.49
N LEU A 107 -12.22 0.69 4.40
CA LEU A 107 -13.06 -0.43 4.83
C LEU A 107 -13.60 -0.18 6.23
N GLU A 108 -14.91 -0.32 6.41
CA GLU A 108 -15.54 -0.20 7.72
C GLU A 108 -15.07 -1.27 8.68
N TYR A 109 -15.20 -0.97 9.98
CA TYR A 109 -14.78 -1.84 11.09
C TYR A 109 -13.31 -2.27 11.04
N THR A 110 -12.51 -1.60 10.22
CA THR A 110 -11.12 -1.98 9.94
C THR A 110 -10.20 -0.80 10.16
N VAL A 111 -8.99 -1.10 10.62
CA VAL A 111 -7.93 -0.12 10.77
C VAL A 111 -6.81 -0.42 9.78
N MET A 112 -6.50 0.52 8.88
CA MET A 112 -5.45 0.33 7.87
C MET A 112 -4.17 1.11 8.15
N SER A 113 -4.17 2.00 9.15
CA SER A 113 -2.99 2.79 9.49
C SER A 113 -1.90 1.90 10.08
N LYS A 114 -0.72 1.86 9.45
CA LYS A 114 0.47 1.12 9.93
C LYS A 114 0.76 1.36 11.42
N ARG A 115 0.66 2.61 11.89
CA ARG A 115 0.88 2.95 13.31
C ARG A 115 -0.06 2.18 14.25
N LYS A 116 -1.36 2.15 13.92
CA LYS A 116 -2.38 1.48 14.74
C LYS A 116 -2.27 -0.05 14.64
N LEU A 117 -2.01 -0.57 13.44
CA LEU A 117 -1.76 -2.01 13.24
C LEU A 117 -0.52 -2.48 14.02
N ASN A 118 0.55 -1.68 14.04
CA ASN A 118 1.74 -2.00 14.81
C ASN A 118 1.49 -2.01 16.33
N LEU A 119 0.63 -1.11 16.83
CA LEU A 119 0.19 -1.13 18.23
C LEU A 119 -0.55 -2.43 18.55
N LEU A 120 -1.47 -2.89 17.70
CA LEU A 120 -2.18 -4.16 17.91
C LEU A 120 -1.21 -5.35 18.08
N VAL A 121 -0.14 -5.39 17.28
CA VAL A 121 0.87 -6.45 17.33
C VAL A 121 1.77 -6.29 18.56
N THR A 122 2.25 -5.07 18.83
CA THR A 122 3.20 -4.78 19.91
C THR A 122 2.56 -4.95 21.29
N ASP A 123 1.32 -4.50 21.44
CA ASP A 123 0.52 -4.60 22.67
C ASP A 123 -0.16 -5.97 22.82
N LYS A 124 0.13 -6.91 21.91
CA LYS A 124 -0.33 -8.31 21.93
C LYS A 124 -1.86 -8.48 21.91
N HIS A 125 -2.58 -7.58 21.25
CA HIS A 125 -4.00 -7.76 20.96
C HIS A 125 -4.25 -8.81 19.85
N VAL A 126 -3.22 -9.07 19.03
CA VAL A 126 -3.18 -10.10 17.99
C VAL A 126 -1.91 -10.95 18.11
N GLU A 127 -1.89 -12.13 17.51
CA GLU A 127 -0.75 -13.05 17.51
C GLU A 127 0.44 -12.54 16.69
N GLY A 128 0.17 -11.72 15.66
CA GLY A 128 1.18 -11.23 14.72
C GLY A 128 0.58 -10.53 13.51
N TRP A 129 1.42 -10.23 12.52
CA TRP A 129 1.00 -9.56 11.27
C TRP A 129 0.17 -10.46 10.35
N ASP A 130 0.21 -11.76 10.54
CA ASP A 130 -0.56 -12.78 9.80
C ASP A 130 -1.77 -13.29 10.60
N ASP A 131 -2.07 -12.72 11.77
CA ASP A 131 -3.25 -13.10 12.56
C ASP A 131 -4.53 -12.99 11.70
N PRO A 132 -5.43 -14.00 11.72
CA PRO A 132 -6.67 -13.97 10.93
C PRO A 132 -7.56 -12.74 11.12
N ARG A 133 -7.43 -12.03 12.26
CA ARG A 133 -8.17 -10.80 12.56
C ARG A 133 -7.55 -9.56 11.93
N MET A 134 -6.31 -9.65 11.45
CA MET A 134 -5.60 -8.53 10.83
C MET A 134 -6.06 -8.34 9.37
N PRO A 135 -6.25 -7.08 8.91
CA PRO A 135 -6.65 -6.77 7.54
C PRO A 135 -5.47 -6.83 6.54
N THR A 136 -4.38 -7.51 6.92
CA THR A 136 -3.24 -7.74 6.04
C THR A 136 -3.58 -8.86 5.05
N ILE A 137 -2.95 -8.84 3.88
CA ILE A 137 -3.10 -9.94 2.92
C ILE A 137 -2.66 -11.29 3.52
N SER A 138 -1.63 -11.28 4.37
CA SER A 138 -1.21 -12.47 5.13
C SER A 138 -2.29 -12.94 6.12
N GLY A 139 -2.90 -12.02 6.87
CA GLY A 139 -3.99 -12.31 7.80
C GLY A 139 -5.23 -12.87 7.11
N LEU A 140 -5.67 -12.22 6.03
CA LEU A 140 -6.79 -12.69 5.21
C LEU A 140 -6.52 -14.07 4.61
N ARG A 141 -5.30 -14.31 4.10
CA ARG A 141 -4.90 -15.62 3.58
C ARG A 141 -4.95 -16.70 4.68
N ARG A 142 -4.44 -16.42 5.88
CA ARG A 142 -4.50 -17.36 7.02
C ARG A 142 -5.93 -17.59 7.52
N ARG A 143 -6.79 -16.57 7.44
CA ARG A 143 -8.23 -16.66 7.74
C ARG A 143 -9.00 -17.55 6.77
N GLY A 144 -8.45 -17.84 5.59
CA GLY A 144 -9.09 -18.68 4.57
C GLY A 144 -9.74 -17.89 3.44
N TYR A 145 -9.47 -16.58 3.30
CA TYR A 145 -9.86 -15.84 2.11
C TYR A 145 -9.11 -16.39 0.89
N THR A 146 -9.83 -16.57 -0.20
CA THR A 146 -9.24 -16.98 -1.47
C THR A 146 -8.76 -15.74 -2.24
N ALA A 147 -7.77 -15.94 -3.11
CA ALA A 147 -7.34 -14.87 -3.99
C ALA A 147 -8.46 -14.47 -4.97
N ALA A 148 -9.38 -15.39 -5.30
CA ALA A 148 -10.53 -15.13 -6.15
C ALA A 148 -11.52 -14.18 -5.47
N SER A 149 -11.89 -14.43 -4.21
CA SER A 149 -12.84 -13.58 -3.49
C SER A 149 -12.35 -12.14 -3.31
N ILE A 150 -11.05 -11.95 -3.05
CA ILE A 150 -10.45 -10.62 -2.92
C ILE A 150 -10.46 -9.88 -4.26
N ARG A 151 -10.13 -10.56 -5.37
CA ARG A 151 -10.20 -9.96 -6.71
C ARG A 151 -11.63 -9.59 -7.08
N GLU A 152 -12.59 -10.45 -6.75
CA GLU A 152 -14.01 -10.20 -7.00
C GLU A 152 -14.52 -9.00 -6.18
N PHE A 153 -14.13 -8.91 -4.91
CA PHE A 153 -14.39 -7.74 -4.08
C PHE A 153 -13.86 -6.45 -4.73
N CYS A 154 -12.59 -6.44 -5.17
CA CYS A 154 -12.00 -5.29 -5.85
C CYS A 154 -12.73 -4.90 -7.15
N LYS A 155 -13.28 -5.88 -7.89
CA LYS A 155 -14.09 -5.60 -9.09
C LYS A 155 -15.44 -4.96 -8.73
N ARG A 156 -16.11 -5.46 -7.69
CA ARG A 156 -17.43 -4.99 -7.26
C ARG A 156 -17.42 -3.56 -6.75
N ILE A 157 -16.41 -3.19 -5.96
CA ILE A 157 -16.30 -1.83 -5.44
C ILE A 157 -15.99 -0.81 -6.55
N GLY A 158 -15.41 -1.27 -7.66
CA GLY A 158 -15.00 -0.42 -8.78
C GLY A 158 -13.85 0.53 -8.43
N VAL A 159 -13.52 1.40 -9.38
CA VAL A 159 -12.48 2.43 -9.23
C VAL A 159 -13.13 3.78 -9.53
N THR A 160 -13.11 4.68 -8.56
CA THR A 160 -13.69 6.02 -8.69
C THR A 160 -12.71 7.09 -8.19
N LYS A 161 -13.07 8.37 -8.38
CA LYS A 161 -12.36 9.52 -7.79
C LYS A 161 -13.08 10.07 -6.55
N GLN A 162 -14.13 9.41 -6.08
CA GLN A 162 -14.88 9.84 -4.90
C GLN A 162 -14.50 8.95 -3.72
N ASP A 163 -14.14 9.59 -2.61
CA ASP A 163 -13.85 8.86 -1.38
C ASP A 163 -15.10 8.13 -0.89
N ASN A 164 -15.00 6.81 -0.86
CA ASN A 164 -16.09 5.93 -0.46
C ASN A 164 -15.60 5.00 0.65
N THR A 165 -16.45 4.85 1.66
CA THR A 165 -16.26 3.88 2.72
C THR A 165 -17.09 2.64 2.38
N ILE A 166 -16.43 1.48 2.34
CA ILE A 166 -17.01 0.21 1.95
C ILE A 166 -17.27 -0.64 3.19
N GLU A 167 -18.47 -1.20 3.29
CA GLU A 167 -18.83 -2.09 4.39
C GLU A 167 -18.03 -3.40 4.34
N MET A 168 -17.57 -3.86 5.51
CA MET A 168 -16.88 -5.16 5.65
C MET A 168 -17.75 -6.33 5.13
N ALA A 169 -19.07 -6.20 5.25
CA ALA A 169 -20.03 -7.19 4.77
C ALA A 169 -19.89 -7.49 3.27
N SER A 170 -19.50 -6.51 2.45
CA SER A 170 -19.26 -6.70 1.02
C SER A 170 -18.08 -7.64 0.75
N LEU A 171 -16.98 -7.47 1.49
CA LEU A 171 -15.83 -8.36 1.43
C LEU A 171 -16.19 -9.78 1.92
N GLU A 172 -16.97 -9.87 2.99
CA GLU A 172 -17.44 -11.16 3.52
C GLU A 172 -18.41 -11.88 2.57
N SER A 173 -19.25 -11.14 1.83
CA SER A 173 -20.11 -11.72 0.80
C SER A 173 -19.29 -12.40 -0.29
N CYS A 174 -18.23 -11.74 -0.77
CA CYS A 174 -17.39 -12.27 -1.84
C CYS A 174 -16.73 -13.61 -1.45
N ILE A 175 -16.29 -13.77 -0.20
CA ILE A 175 -15.71 -15.05 0.25
C ILE A 175 -16.79 -16.12 0.48
N ARG A 176 -17.98 -15.75 0.97
CA ARG A 176 -19.08 -16.71 1.13
C ARG A 176 -19.52 -17.27 -0.22
N GLU A 177 -19.65 -16.42 -1.23
CA GLU A 177 -20.03 -16.83 -2.59
C GLU A 177 -18.97 -17.77 -3.21
N ASP A 178 -17.70 -17.39 -3.14
CA ASP A 178 -16.60 -18.20 -3.67
C ASP A 178 -16.50 -19.57 -2.98
N LEU A 179 -16.63 -19.64 -1.65
CA LEU A 179 -16.61 -20.90 -0.92
C LEU A 179 -17.89 -21.72 -1.11
N ASN A 180 -19.05 -21.08 -1.34
CA ASN A 180 -20.28 -21.81 -1.63
C ASN A 180 -20.14 -22.64 -2.92
N GLU A 181 -19.46 -22.12 -3.94
CA GLU A 181 -19.25 -22.87 -5.19
C GLU A 181 -18.11 -23.88 -5.05
N ASN A 182 -16.99 -23.50 -4.42
CA ASN A 182 -15.74 -24.25 -4.53
C ASN A 182 -15.39 -25.12 -3.31
N ALA A 183 -16.00 -24.91 -2.13
CA ALA A 183 -15.63 -25.66 -0.93
C ALA A 183 -16.37 -27.01 -0.84
N PRO A 184 -15.67 -28.12 -0.52
CA PRO A 184 -16.32 -29.40 -0.24
C PRO A 184 -17.13 -29.31 1.05
N ARG A 185 -18.28 -29.99 1.07
CA ARG A 185 -19.15 -30.02 2.25
C ARG A 185 -18.67 -31.12 3.19
N ALA A 186 -18.55 -30.78 4.47
CA ALA A 186 -18.22 -31.71 5.53
C ALA A 186 -19.09 -31.41 6.76
N MET A 187 -19.30 -32.42 7.60
CA MET A 187 -19.98 -32.26 8.88
C MET A 187 -18.95 -32.13 9.98
N ALA A 188 -19.06 -31.08 10.79
CA ALA A 188 -18.27 -30.89 12.00
C ALA A 188 -19.21 -30.54 13.15
N VAL A 189 -19.00 -31.16 14.31
CA VAL A 189 -19.73 -30.83 15.54
C VAL A 189 -18.79 -29.99 16.40
N ILE A 190 -19.07 -28.69 16.51
CA ILE A 190 -18.21 -27.75 17.24
C ILE A 190 -18.35 -27.93 18.75
N ASP A 191 -19.59 -28.15 19.22
CA ASP A 191 -19.91 -28.42 20.62
C ASP A 191 -20.64 -29.77 20.74
N PRO A 192 -19.89 -30.87 20.94
CA PRO A 192 -20.45 -32.22 20.83
C PRO A 192 -21.25 -32.64 22.05
N VAL A 193 -22.54 -32.90 21.85
CA VAL A 193 -23.39 -33.60 22.83
C VAL A 193 -23.41 -35.10 22.49
N LYS A 194 -22.94 -35.93 23.42
CA LYS A 194 -22.93 -37.39 23.24
C LYS A 194 -24.37 -37.92 23.21
N THR A 195 -24.76 -38.53 22.10
CA THR A 195 -26.08 -39.17 21.92
C THR A 195 -25.93 -40.69 21.87
N GLY A 196 -26.94 -41.40 22.37
CA GLY A 196 -27.01 -42.86 22.33
C GLY A 196 -28.21 -43.31 21.51
N TYR A 197 -28.01 -44.26 20.61
CA TYR A 197 -29.09 -44.82 19.78
C TYR A 197 -29.54 -46.16 20.35
N ARG A 198 -30.81 -46.27 20.77
CA ARG A 198 -31.35 -47.48 21.41
C ARG A 198 -31.58 -48.65 20.43
N LYS A 199 -31.53 -48.42 19.11
CA LYS A 199 -31.88 -49.40 18.06
C LYS A 199 -30.90 -49.41 16.87
N LEU A 200 -29.62 -49.11 17.09
CA LEU A 200 -28.58 -49.36 16.08
C LEU A 200 -27.85 -50.65 16.46
N PRO A 201 -28.07 -51.79 15.78
CA PRO A 201 -27.28 -52.98 16.01
C PRO A 201 -25.81 -52.65 15.71
N ALA A 202 -24.92 -53.09 16.59
CA ALA A 202 -23.48 -52.95 16.37
C ALA A 202 -23.09 -53.84 15.19
N GLY A 203 -22.61 -53.20 14.11
CA GLY A 203 -21.99 -53.86 12.96
C GLY A 203 -20.52 -54.13 13.21
#